data_AF-A0A2E7S8P6-F1
#
_entry.id   AF-A0A2E7S8P6-F1
#
_cell.length_a   1.000
_cell.length_b   1.000
_cell.length_c   1.000
_cell.angle_alpha   90.00
_cell.angle_beta   90.00
_cell.angle_gamma   90.00
#
_symmetry.space_group_name_H-M   'P 1'
#
loop_
_entity.id
_entity.type
_entity.pdbx_description
1 polymer ?
#
loop_
_entity_poly.entity_id
_entity_poly.type
_entity_poly.pdbx_seq_one_letter_code
_entity_poly.pdbx_strand_id
1 'polypeptide(L)'
;MPTSKAILGKIFDLSFDIIGIIRMMLNWVRTKRYEENKMTLPNPGSWQGIIEDAAPQLFKDVTTVRDNVLTDGALSMKVKVLMTMLCDALLAHDHGVENIANRARAIGATEDEIAETIGVAFVMGGTPALVTGSNAFKKS
;
A
#
# COMPACT_ATOMS: atom_id res chain seq x y z
N MET A 1 -38.68 -39.44 3.11
CA MET A 1 -37.21 -39.43 2.94
C MET A 1 -36.84 -38.26 2.03
N PRO A 2 -35.84 -37.43 2.37
CA PRO A 2 -35.36 -36.40 1.45
C PRO A 2 -34.80 -37.04 0.17
N THR A 3 -35.09 -36.45 -0.99
CA THR A 3 -34.65 -36.95 -2.30
C THR A 3 -33.14 -36.76 -2.49
N SER A 4 -32.49 -37.62 -3.26
CA SER A 4 -31.01 -37.60 -3.40
C SER A 4 -30.45 -36.25 -3.89
N LYS A 5 -31.22 -35.50 -4.70
CA LYS A 5 -30.89 -34.14 -5.13
C LYS A 5 -30.79 -33.13 -3.97
N ALA A 6 -31.64 -33.25 -2.95
CA ALA A 6 -31.64 -32.34 -1.80
C ALA A 6 -30.43 -32.60 -0.86
N ILE A 7 -29.96 -33.85 -0.80
CA ILE A 7 -28.77 -34.23 -0.02
C ILE A 7 -27.50 -33.72 -0.72
N LEU A 8 -27.41 -33.88 -2.05
CA LEU A 8 -26.29 -33.41 -2.85
C LEU A 8 -26.15 -31.87 -2.82
N GLY A 9 -27.27 -31.13 -2.88
CA GLY A 9 -27.25 -29.66 -2.75
C GLY A 9 -26.68 -29.18 -1.41
N LYS A 10 -27.11 -29.80 -0.30
CA LYS A 10 -26.59 -29.46 1.04
C LYS A 10 -25.11 -29.76 1.21
N ILE A 11 -24.62 -30.86 0.62
CA ILE A 11 -23.18 -31.20 0.65
C ILE A 11 -22.37 -30.18 -0.15
N PHE A 12 -22.91 -29.73 -1.29
CA PHE A 12 -22.27 -28.71 -2.13
C PHE A 12 -22.22 -27.36 -1.40
N ASP A 13 -23.31 -26.92 -0.77
CA ASP A 13 -23.34 -25.68 0.02
C ASP A 13 -22.39 -25.73 1.23
N LEU A 14 -22.35 -26.86 1.94
CA LEU A 14 -21.40 -27.07 3.06
C LEU A 14 -19.94 -26.95 2.60
N SER A 15 -19.64 -27.38 1.37
CA SER A 15 -18.28 -27.35 0.83
C SER A 15 -17.79 -25.92 0.52
N PHE A 16 -18.68 -25.01 0.10
CA PHE A 16 -18.35 -23.59 -0.08
C PHE A 16 -18.15 -22.88 1.26
N ASP A 17 -18.94 -23.22 2.28
CA ASP A 17 -18.76 -22.70 3.63
C ASP A 17 -17.41 -23.11 4.23
N ILE A 18 -17.01 -24.36 4.06
CA ILE A 18 -15.71 -24.86 4.55
C ILE A 18 -14.54 -24.16 3.83
N ILE A 19 -14.60 -24.02 2.50
CA ILE A 19 -13.57 -23.30 1.73
C ILE A 19 -13.50 -21.82 2.15
N GLY A 20 -14.66 -21.19 2.39
CA GLY A 20 -14.76 -19.82 2.88
C GLY A 20 -14.10 -19.64 4.25
N ILE A 21 -14.38 -20.55 5.19
CA ILE A 21 -13.78 -20.57 6.53
C ILE A 21 -12.27 -20.77 6.44
N ILE A 22 -11.79 -21.71 5.62
CA ILE A 22 -10.35 -21.95 5.42
C ILE A 22 -9.67 -20.68 4.87
N ARG A 23 -10.25 -20.03 3.87
CA ARG A 23 -9.69 -18.79 3.29
C ARG A 23 -9.67 -17.64 4.30
N MET A 24 -10.71 -17.52 5.13
CA MET A 24 -10.78 -16.55 6.22
C MET A 24 -9.69 -16.82 7.26
N MET A 25 -9.51 -18.07 7.68
CA MET A 25 -8.48 -18.47 8.64
C MET A 25 -7.07 -18.25 8.09
N LEU A 26 -6.81 -18.58 6.82
CA LEU A 26 -5.51 -18.32 6.17
C LEU A 26 -5.19 -16.82 6.11
N ASN A 27 -6.17 -15.99 5.78
CA ASN A 27 -6.01 -14.54 5.81
C ASN A 27 -5.78 -14.03 7.24
N TRP A 28 -6.54 -14.51 8.22
CA TRP A 28 -6.37 -14.13 9.62
C TRP A 28 -4.99 -14.51 10.17
N VAL A 29 -4.50 -15.72 9.88
CA VAL A 29 -3.15 -16.17 10.24
C VAL A 29 -2.08 -15.30 9.58
N ARG A 30 -2.26 -14.98 8.29
CA ARG A 30 -1.34 -14.08 7.57
C ARG A 30 -1.29 -12.69 8.21
N THR A 31 -2.44 -12.12 8.55
CA THR A 31 -2.53 -10.81 9.19
C THR A 31 -1.93 -10.83 10.59
N LYS A 32 -2.22 -11.85 11.40
CA LYS A 32 -1.63 -12.00 12.74
C LYS A 32 -0.11 -12.09 12.70
N ARG A 33 0.43 -12.90 11.79
CA ARG A 33 1.88 -13.02 11.59
C ARG A 33 2.52 -11.70 11.13
N TYR A 34 1.83 -10.93 10.31
CA TYR A 34 2.29 -9.60 9.89
C TYR A 34 2.35 -8.62 11.07
N GLU A 35 1.29 -8.57 11.89
CA GLU A 35 1.23 -7.70 13.08
C GLU A 35 2.26 -8.08 14.15
N GLU A 36 2.44 -9.38 14.42
CA GLU A 36 3.44 -9.89 15.36
C GLU A 36 4.87 -9.57 14.88
N ASN A 37 5.17 -9.78 13.59
CA ASN A 37 6.46 -9.42 13.03
C ASN A 37 6.71 -7.91 13.09
N LYS A 38 5.71 -7.08 12.79
CA LYS A 38 5.81 -5.61 12.87
C LYS A 38 6.13 -5.11 14.28
N MET A 39 5.67 -5.81 15.30
CA MET A 39 5.86 -5.45 16.72
C MET A 39 7.24 -5.85 17.28
N THR A 40 7.94 -6.77 16.61
CA THR A 40 9.27 -7.28 17.04
C THR A 40 10.43 -6.67 16.28
N LEU A 41 10.18 -6.04 15.14
CA LEU A 41 11.20 -5.30 14.43
C LEU A 41 11.41 -3.95 15.16
N PRO A 42 12.66 -3.52 15.42
CA PRO A 42 12.92 -2.14 15.78
C PRO A 42 12.20 -1.27 14.75
N ASN A 43 11.56 -0.16 15.18
CA ASN A 43 11.08 0.84 14.23
C ASN A 43 12.23 1.06 13.24
N PRO A 44 12.10 0.60 11.98
CA PRO A 44 13.19 0.72 11.07
C PRO A 44 13.23 2.22 10.85
N GLY A 45 14.17 2.90 11.50
CA GLY A 45 14.41 4.31 11.26
C GLY A 45 14.43 4.52 9.76
N SER A 46 14.10 5.72 9.29
CA SER A 46 13.96 6.02 7.84
C SER A 46 14.99 5.22 7.05
N TRP A 47 14.57 4.42 6.06
CA TRP A 47 15.42 3.43 5.36
C TRP A 47 16.80 3.98 4.98
N GLN A 48 16.89 5.29 4.77
CA GLN A 48 18.10 6.07 4.63
C GLN A 48 19.16 5.73 5.68
N GLY A 49 18.86 5.85 6.98
CA GLY A 49 19.83 5.59 8.06
C GLY A 49 20.27 4.13 8.11
N ILE A 50 19.34 3.19 7.87
CA ILE A 50 19.66 1.76 7.81
C ILE A 50 20.63 1.46 6.66
N ILE A 51 20.36 2.02 5.48
CA ILE A 51 21.17 1.77 4.28
C ILE A 51 22.48 2.58 4.30
N GLU A 52 22.49 3.77 4.91
CA GLU A 52 23.71 4.56 5.14
C GLU A 52 24.71 3.77 6.00
N ASP A 53 24.24 3.15 7.10
CA ASP A 53 25.08 2.33 7.97
C ASP A 53 25.48 0.99 7.32
N ALA A 54 24.52 0.27 6.73
CA ALA A 54 24.73 -1.10 6.27
C ALA A 54 25.36 -1.20 4.86
N ALA A 55 25.11 -0.22 3.99
CA ALA A 55 25.57 -0.24 2.60
C ALA A 55 25.79 1.19 2.04
N PRO A 56 26.84 1.91 2.48
CA PRO A 56 27.04 3.33 2.17
C PRO A 56 27.12 3.66 0.67
N GLN A 57 27.72 2.77 -0.13
CA GLN A 57 27.80 2.97 -1.58
C GLN A 57 26.40 2.86 -2.22
N LEU A 58 25.59 1.88 -1.79
CA LEU A 58 24.20 1.77 -2.24
C LEU A 58 23.39 3.00 -1.82
N PHE A 59 23.57 3.49 -0.59
CA PHE A 59 22.94 4.73 -0.14
C PHE A 59 23.23 5.90 -1.08
N LYS A 60 24.51 6.11 -1.41
CA LYS A 60 24.93 7.17 -2.35
C LYS A 60 24.29 6.99 -3.73
N ASP A 61 24.27 5.77 -4.26
CA ASP A 61 23.76 5.50 -5.60
C ASP A 61 22.24 5.75 -5.67
N VAL A 62 21.47 5.22 -4.71
CA VAL A 62 20.00 5.37 -4.72
C VAL A 62 19.55 6.80 -4.42
N THR A 63 20.28 7.53 -3.55
CA THR A 63 19.97 8.94 -3.26
C THR A 63 20.29 9.82 -4.46
N THR A 64 21.41 9.60 -5.13
CA THR A 64 21.77 10.32 -6.37
C THR A 64 20.71 10.13 -7.46
N VAL A 65 20.27 8.89 -7.69
CA VAL A 65 19.20 8.61 -8.66
C VAL A 65 17.90 9.29 -8.25
N ARG A 66 17.51 9.18 -6.98
CA ARG A 66 16.28 9.80 -6.47
C ARG A 66 16.28 11.32 -6.68
N ASP A 67 17.37 11.99 -6.32
CA ASP A 67 17.46 13.46 -6.39
C ASP A 67 17.48 13.96 -7.85
N ASN A 68 18.13 13.22 -8.75
CA ASN A 68 18.09 13.51 -10.19
C ASN A 68 16.69 13.32 -10.78
N VAL A 69 15.97 12.28 -10.36
CA VAL A 69 14.61 11.99 -10.87
C VAL A 69 13.60 13.01 -10.33
N LEU A 70 13.69 13.37 -9.06
CA LEU A 70 12.73 14.24 -8.36
C LEU A 70 13.05 15.74 -8.47
N THR A 71 13.85 16.17 -9.43
CA THR A 71 14.00 17.60 -9.77
C THR A 71 13.00 18.04 -10.83
N ASP A 72 12.77 19.34 -10.99
CA ASP A 72 11.89 19.89 -12.03
C ASP A 72 12.43 19.61 -13.45
N GLY A 73 11.53 19.39 -14.40
CA GLY A 73 11.86 19.21 -15.81
C GLY A 73 10.61 19.32 -16.67
N ALA A 74 10.47 18.46 -17.69
CA ALA A 74 9.23 18.38 -18.48
C ALA A 74 7.99 18.06 -17.63
N LEU A 75 8.18 17.33 -16.52
CA LEU A 75 7.22 17.21 -15.44
C LEU A 75 7.78 17.91 -14.21
N SER A 76 6.93 18.65 -13.49
CA SER A 76 7.32 19.27 -12.22
C SER A 76 7.60 18.21 -11.15
N MET A 77 8.43 18.57 -10.17
CA MET A 77 8.69 17.76 -8.98
C MET A 77 7.36 17.38 -8.30
N LYS A 78 6.42 18.32 -8.21
CA LYS A 78 5.09 18.09 -7.65
C LYS A 78 4.36 16.93 -8.32
N VAL A 79 4.28 16.94 -9.66
CA VAL A 79 3.64 15.86 -10.42
C VAL A 79 4.34 14.53 -10.17
N LYS A 80 5.68 14.51 -10.17
CA LYS A 80 6.44 13.27 -9.92
C LYS A 80 6.19 12.71 -8.52
N VAL A 81 6.11 13.57 -7.49
CA VAL A 81 5.80 13.15 -6.12
C VAL A 81 4.37 12.60 -6.03
N LEU A 82 3.38 13.22 -6.68
CA LEU A 82 2.03 12.66 -6.77
C LEU A 82 2.01 11.29 -7.47
N MET A 83 2.80 11.09 -8.53
CA MET A 83 2.96 9.78 -9.17
C MET A 83 3.54 8.74 -8.20
N THR A 84 4.52 9.11 -7.36
CA THR A 84 5.04 8.19 -6.34
C THR A 84 4.00 7.81 -5.29
N MET A 85 3.13 8.75 -4.89
CA MET A 85 2.02 8.49 -3.97
C MET A 85 1.01 7.52 -4.59
N LEU A 86 0.68 7.71 -5.87
CA LEU A 86 -0.17 6.78 -6.63
C LEU A 86 0.43 5.38 -6.65
N CYS A 87 1.74 5.23 -6.87
CA CYS A 87 2.39 3.93 -6.82
C CYS A 87 2.28 3.27 -5.44
N ASP A 88 2.49 4.01 -4.35
CA ASP A 88 2.32 3.48 -3.00
C ASP A 88 0.87 3.06 -2.71
N ALA A 89 -0.11 3.79 -3.26
CA ALA A 89 -1.51 3.40 -3.18
C ALA A 89 -1.78 2.07 -3.92
N LEU A 90 -1.22 1.90 -5.13
CA LEU A 90 -1.36 0.67 -5.92
C LEU A 90 -0.64 -0.54 -5.31
N LEU A 91 0.47 -0.31 -4.59
CA LEU A 91 1.29 -1.36 -3.99
C LEU A 91 0.89 -1.71 -2.54
N ALA A 92 -0.23 -1.16 -2.04
CA ALA A 92 -0.70 -1.36 -0.67
C ALA A 92 0.29 -0.91 0.41
N HIS A 93 0.98 0.22 0.18
CA HIS A 93 1.94 0.82 1.11
C HIS A 93 1.32 1.95 1.93
N ASP A 94 0.49 1.61 2.93
CA ASP A 94 -0.30 2.58 3.70
C ASP A 94 0.53 3.74 4.31
N HIS A 95 1.64 3.42 5.00
CA HIS A 95 2.54 4.43 5.61
C HIS A 95 3.30 5.24 4.56
N GLY A 96 3.55 4.63 3.40
CA GLY A 96 4.20 5.29 2.26
C GLY A 96 3.30 6.38 1.69
N VAL A 97 2.02 6.07 1.47
CA VAL A 97 1.01 7.03 1.01
C VAL A 97 0.93 8.24 1.94
N GLU A 98 0.84 8.02 3.25
CA GLU A 98 0.79 9.12 4.24
C GLU A 98 2.02 10.03 4.17
N ASN A 99 3.22 9.43 4.20
CA ASN A 99 4.49 10.17 4.15
C ASN A 99 4.65 10.94 2.83
N ILE A 100 4.31 10.33 1.69
CA ILE A 100 4.43 11.00 0.39
C ILE A 100 3.38 12.09 0.23
N ALA A 101 2.15 11.91 0.73
CA ALA A 101 1.13 12.96 0.74
C ALA A 101 1.61 14.20 1.51
N ASN A 102 2.25 14.01 2.67
CA ASN A 102 2.84 15.12 3.44
C ASN A 102 3.99 15.80 2.69
N ARG A 103 4.82 15.05 1.97
CA ARG A 103 5.86 15.63 1.10
C ARG A 103 5.26 16.41 -0.06
N ALA A 104 4.19 15.90 -0.69
CA ALA A 104 3.47 16.57 -1.76
C ALA A 104 2.92 17.93 -1.27
N ARG A 105 2.29 17.96 -0.09
CA ARG A 105 1.83 19.20 0.55
C ARG A 105 2.97 20.19 0.80
N ALA A 106 4.09 19.71 1.33
CA ALA A 106 5.26 20.54 1.63
C ALA A 106 5.85 21.22 0.38
N ILE A 107 5.62 20.65 -0.81
CA ILE A 107 6.06 21.21 -2.10
C ILE A 107 4.92 21.89 -2.88
N GLY A 108 3.79 22.17 -2.20
CA GLY A 108 2.70 22.97 -2.75
C GLY A 108 1.60 22.19 -3.49
N ALA A 109 1.48 20.88 -3.26
CA ALA A 109 0.30 20.14 -3.72
C ALA A 109 -0.94 20.50 -2.90
N THR A 110 -2.06 20.68 -3.57
CA THR A 110 -3.35 20.92 -2.92
C THR A 110 -4.02 19.61 -2.52
N GLU A 111 -4.98 19.67 -1.59
CA GLU A 111 -5.80 18.48 -1.26
C GLU A 111 -6.60 17.98 -2.47
N ASP A 112 -6.99 18.88 -3.38
CA ASP A 112 -7.69 18.52 -4.62
C ASP A 112 -6.78 17.70 -5.55
N GLU A 113 -5.52 18.12 -5.74
CA GLU A 113 -4.54 17.36 -6.53
C GLU A 113 -4.25 15.98 -5.93
N ILE A 114 -4.22 15.90 -4.60
CA ILE A 114 -4.07 14.62 -3.87
C ILE A 114 -5.31 13.74 -4.10
N ALA A 115 -6.52 14.29 -3.96
CA ALA A 115 -7.78 13.58 -4.17
C ALA A 115 -7.92 13.05 -5.60
N GLU A 116 -7.59 13.87 -6.60
CA GLU A 116 -7.58 13.46 -8.01
C GLU A 116 -6.58 12.32 -8.24
N THR A 117 -5.39 12.40 -7.64
CA THR A 117 -4.37 11.34 -7.73
C THR A 117 -4.87 10.01 -7.15
N ILE A 118 -5.56 10.04 -6.01
CA ILE A 118 -6.21 8.84 -5.44
C ILE A 118 -7.35 8.34 -6.34
N GLY A 119 -8.09 9.26 -6.98
CA GLY A 119 -9.08 8.91 -8.00
C GLY A 119 -8.47 8.13 -9.18
N VAL A 120 -7.31 8.56 -9.68
CA VAL A 120 -6.57 7.81 -10.70
C VAL A 120 -6.10 6.46 -10.16
N ALA A 121 -5.59 6.39 -8.92
CA ALA A 121 -5.20 5.13 -8.30
C ALA A 121 -6.38 4.14 -8.22
N PHE A 122 -7.59 4.62 -7.92
CA PHE A 122 -8.81 3.81 -7.95
C PHE A 122 -9.14 3.29 -9.36
N VAL A 123 -9.04 4.12 -10.40
CA VAL A 123 -9.27 3.67 -11.79
C VAL A 123 -8.30 2.55 -12.18
N MET A 124 -7.05 2.62 -11.70
CA MET A 124 -6.00 1.65 -12.06
C MET A 124 -6.01 0.39 -11.20
N GLY A 125 -6.28 0.50 -9.89
CA GLY A 125 -6.14 -0.58 -8.92
C GLY A 125 -7.42 -0.98 -8.18
N GLY A 126 -8.56 -0.32 -8.48
CA GLY A 126 -9.85 -0.58 -7.86
C GLY A 126 -9.91 -0.22 -6.36
N THR A 127 -10.88 -0.80 -5.66
CA THR A 127 -11.11 -0.55 -4.23
C THR A 127 -9.89 -0.80 -3.33
N PRO A 128 -9.04 -1.81 -3.54
CA PRO A 128 -7.82 -1.98 -2.73
C PRO A 128 -6.91 -0.75 -2.76
N ALA A 129 -6.69 -0.18 -3.95
CA ALA A 129 -5.87 1.02 -4.10
C ALA A 129 -6.53 2.26 -3.47
N LEU A 130 -7.86 2.36 -3.52
CA LEU A 130 -8.60 3.42 -2.83
C LEU A 130 -8.48 3.32 -1.30
N VAL A 131 -8.56 2.11 -0.75
CA VAL A 131 -8.43 1.88 0.70
C VAL A 131 -7.05 2.29 1.18
N THR A 132 -5.98 1.82 0.53
CA THR A 132 -4.61 2.25 0.86
C THR A 132 -4.42 3.74 0.57
N GLY A 133 -4.92 4.24 -0.56
CA GLY A 133 -4.84 5.65 -0.95
C GLY A 133 -5.49 6.62 0.05
N SER A 134 -6.53 6.18 0.77
CA SER A 134 -7.20 7.01 1.79
C SER A 134 -6.29 7.42 2.94
N ASN A 135 -5.17 6.71 3.15
CA ASN A 135 -4.15 7.09 4.13
C ASN A 135 -3.48 8.44 3.81
N ALA A 136 -3.59 8.96 2.57
CA ALA A 136 -3.11 10.29 2.21
C ALA A 136 -3.74 11.41 3.06
N PHE A 137 -4.94 11.17 3.62
CA PHE A 137 -5.71 12.14 4.40
C PHE A 137 -5.62 11.90 5.92
N LYS A 138 -4.82 10.93 6.37
CA LYS A 138 -4.54 10.79 7.79
C LYS A 138 -3.78 12.03 8.27
N LYS A 139 -4.28 12.63 9.35
CA LYS A 139 -3.62 13.74 10.03
C LYS A 139 -2.64 13.14 11.03
N SER A 140 -1.36 13.36 10.80
CA SER A 140 -0.26 13.09 11.74
C SER A 140 -0.13 14.22 12.76
#